data_AF-A0A482WK38-F1
#
_entry.id   AF-A0A482WK38-F1
#
_cell.length_a   1.000
_cell.length_b   1.000
_cell.length_c   1.000
_cell.angle_alpha   90.00
_cell.angle_beta   90.00
_cell.angle_gamma   90.00
#
_symmetry.space_group_name_H-M   'P 1'
#
loop_
_entity.id
_entity.type
_entity.pdbx_description
1 polymer ?
#
loop_
_entity_poly.entity_id
_entity_poly.type
_entity_poly.pdbx_seq_one_letter_code
_entity_poly.pdbx_strand_id
1 'polypeptide(L)'
;MDSDDSDNNSDFVPATPSPAKKRKRDENNWTVNVRKNNLNAGKQYVTKTGKVVPARKFSNCQCQKRCLAEFTDCVKSKILNDFNEIANKNLQDAYLTGLISSHPVNSYPASARASPAPQPMRLLRQLNRHPPSALTVPRRDFANYPAYSPSPVFSARSTLTSTDVSSLRSPPFPSHPESSYIHTPTLCGLTAPLPHTTRPPLSTTHLPHLSPRSPPPTLNHNPTIHSPRVAPRYPIRTHISSLTPSSIK
;
A
#
# COMPACT_ATOMS: atom_id res chain seq x y z
N MET A 1 -43.14 -60.08 52.11
CA MET A 1 -41.66 -60.08 51.99
C MET A 1 -41.42 -59.75 50.54
N ASP A 2 -41.48 -58.46 50.30
CA ASP A 2 -41.62 -57.76 49.03
C ASP A 2 -40.20 -57.28 48.67
N SER A 3 -39.63 -57.71 47.55
CA SER A 3 -39.85 -57.21 46.17
C SER A 3 -38.82 -56.14 45.79
N ASP A 4 -38.27 -56.36 44.59
CA ASP A 4 -37.68 -55.39 43.67
C ASP A 4 -36.24 -54.89 43.92
N ASP A 5 -35.28 -55.75 43.56
CA ASP A 5 -33.97 -55.35 43.06
C ASP A 5 -34.13 -54.65 41.69
N SER A 6 -34.31 -53.33 41.71
CA SER A 6 -34.38 -52.51 40.50
C SER A 6 -32.97 -52.27 39.92
N ASP A 7 -32.73 -52.93 38.78
CA ASP A 7 -31.56 -52.75 37.91
C ASP A 7 -31.34 -51.28 37.51
N ASN A 8 -30.38 -50.64 38.17
CA ASN A 8 -29.91 -49.30 37.82
C ASN A 8 -28.91 -49.40 36.65
N ASN A 9 -29.42 -49.69 35.45
CA ASN A 9 -28.65 -49.63 34.22
C ASN A 9 -28.37 -48.16 33.88
N SER A 10 -27.25 -47.63 34.37
CA SER A 10 -26.78 -46.28 34.06
C SER A 10 -26.34 -46.24 32.59
N ASP A 11 -27.29 -45.97 31.70
CA ASP A 11 -27.06 -45.74 30.28
C ASP A 11 -25.99 -44.66 30.10
N PHE A 12 -24.80 -45.11 29.73
CA PHE A 12 -23.67 -44.27 29.37
C PHE A 12 -24.01 -43.60 28.04
N VAL A 13 -24.74 -42.49 28.09
CA VAL A 13 -25.02 -41.66 26.90
C VAL A 13 -23.68 -41.03 26.48
N PRO A 14 -23.10 -41.41 25.33
CA PRO A 14 -21.85 -40.83 24.88
C PRO A 14 -22.06 -39.33 24.68
N ALA A 15 -21.33 -38.51 25.43
CA ALA A 15 -21.42 -37.06 25.38
C ALA A 15 -21.30 -36.59 23.93
N THR A 16 -22.39 -36.05 23.38
CA THR A 16 -22.38 -35.51 22.03
C THR A 16 -21.41 -34.32 22.01
N PRO A 17 -20.45 -34.27 21.05
CA PRO A 17 -19.49 -33.19 21.01
C PRO A 17 -20.25 -31.88 20.82
N SER A 18 -20.14 -30.98 21.81
CA SER A 18 -20.78 -29.67 21.74
C SER A 18 -20.36 -28.98 20.44
N PRO A 19 -21.28 -28.35 19.70
CA PRO A 19 -20.97 -27.72 18.42
C PRO A 19 -19.82 -26.73 18.59
N ALA A 20 -18.76 -26.94 17.82
CA ALA A 20 -17.57 -26.09 17.88
C ALA A 20 -17.98 -24.62 17.71
N LYS A 21 -17.68 -23.80 18.71
CA LYS A 21 -18.01 -22.38 18.69
C LYS A 21 -17.34 -21.73 17.47
N LYS A 22 -18.15 -21.20 16.55
CA LYS A 22 -17.64 -20.46 15.38
C LYS A 22 -16.73 -19.34 15.89
N ARG A 23 -15.50 -19.26 15.35
CA ARG A 23 -14.55 -18.21 15.71
C ARG A 23 -15.15 -16.85 15.37
N LYS A 24 -15.03 -15.88 16.28
CA LYS A 24 -15.43 -14.49 16.01
C LYS A 24 -14.54 -13.95 14.89
N ARG A 25 -15.16 -13.44 13.83
CA ARG A 25 -14.46 -12.78 12.72
C ARG A 25 -13.93 -11.43 13.23
N ASP A 26 -12.62 -11.24 13.18
CA ASP A 26 -11.97 -9.99 13.58
C ASP A 26 -11.12 -9.47 12.42
N GLU A 27 -11.74 -8.69 11.55
CA GLU A 27 -11.11 -8.19 10.34
C GLU A 27 -10.01 -7.17 10.62
N ASN A 28 -10.08 -6.47 11.75
CA ASN A 28 -9.10 -5.45 12.11
C ASN A 28 -7.74 -6.06 12.47
N ASN A 29 -7.77 -7.25 13.09
CA ASN A 29 -6.57 -7.98 13.48
C ASN A 29 -6.04 -8.93 12.38
N TRP A 30 -6.69 -8.96 11.21
CA TRP A 30 -6.13 -9.72 10.09
C TRP A 30 -4.82 -9.09 9.63
N THR A 31 -3.76 -9.91 9.59
CA THR A 31 -2.41 -9.47 9.20
C THR A 31 -2.39 -8.77 7.84
N VAL A 32 -3.32 -9.11 6.93
CA VAL A 32 -3.50 -8.45 5.64
C VAL A 32 -4.02 -7.01 5.80
N ASN A 33 -5.01 -6.81 6.67
CA ASN A 33 -5.63 -5.51 6.91
C ASN A 33 -4.70 -4.60 7.71
N VAL A 34 -4.07 -5.12 8.77
CA VAL A 34 -3.05 -4.39 9.54
C VAL A 34 -1.93 -3.88 8.62
N ARG A 35 -1.41 -4.75 7.74
CA ARG A 35 -0.37 -4.36 6.76
C ARG A 35 -0.87 -3.29 5.79
N LYS A 36 -2.09 -3.43 5.26
CA LYS A 36 -2.68 -2.46 4.33
C LYS A 36 -2.85 -1.10 5.00
N ASN A 37 -3.34 -1.07 6.23
CA ASN A 37 -3.51 0.14 7.02
C ASN A 37 -2.15 0.81 7.31
N ASN A 38 -1.14 0.04 7.71
CA ASN A 38 0.21 0.57 7.92
C ASN A 38 0.83 1.13 6.63
N LEU A 39 0.63 0.46 5.49
CA LEU A 39 1.12 0.91 4.19
C LEU A 39 0.47 2.24 3.76
N ASN A 40 -0.85 2.35 3.92
CA ASN A 40 -1.59 3.58 3.60
C ASN A 40 -1.19 4.73 4.54
N ALA A 41 -1.03 4.46 5.83
CA ALA A 41 -0.58 5.44 6.82
C ALA A 41 0.92 5.78 6.72
N GLY A 42 1.66 5.18 5.76
CA GLY A 42 3.09 5.41 5.60
C GLY A 42 3.96 4.89 6.75
N LYS A 43 3.43 4.00 7.60
CA LYS A 43 4.15 3.42 8.75
C LYS A 43 5.04 2.26 8.30
N GLN A 44 6.01 1.89 9.14
CA GLN A 44 6.80 0.68 8.96
C GLN A 44 5.88 -0.56 8.96
N TYR A 45 6.16 -1.52 8.08
CA TYR A 45 5.37 -2.75 8.01
C TYR A 45 6.23 -3.95 7.59
N VAL A 46 5.71 -5.15 7.83
CA VAL A 46 6.35 -6.40 7.43
C VAL A 46 5.65 -6.96 6.20
N THR A 47 6.42 -7.30 5.17
CA THR A 47 5.92 -7.95 3.95
C THR A 47 5.46 -9.38 4.23
N LYS A 48 4.76 -10.00 3.27
CA LYS A 48 4.45 -11.44 3.34
C LYS A 48 5.70 -12.33 3.44
N THR A 49 6.84 -11.84 2.94
CA THR A 49 8.14 -12.53 2.99
C THR A 49 8.90 -12.31 4.30
N GLY A 50 8.32 -11.59 5.27
CA GLY A 50 8.98 -11.28 6.53
C GLY A 50 9.96 -10.12 6.47
N LYS A 51 10.11 -9.44 5.33
CA LYS A 51 11.00 -8.28 5.20
C LYS A 51 10.36 -7.05 5.83
N VAL A 52 11.13 -6.33 6.63
CA VAL A 52 10.70 -5.07 7.23
C VAL A 52 10.89 -3.93 6.22
N VAL A 53 9.81 -3.23 5.90
CA VAL A 53 9.82 -2.03 5.06
C VAL A 53 9.75 -0.82 5.99
N PRO A 54 10.70 0.12 5.92
CA PRO A 54 10.72 1.28 6.80
C PRO A 54 9.53 2.22 6.52
N ALA A 55 9.26 3.12 7.47
CA ALA A 55 8.28 4.17 7.28
C ALA A 55 8.60 5.05 6.06
N ARG A 56 7.57 5.57 5.41
CA ARG A 56 7.68 6.38 4.19
C ARG A 56 8.42 7.68 4.50
N LYS A 57 9.39 8.00 3.65
CA LYS A 57 10.20 9.22 3.70
C LYS A 57 10.38 9.74 2.28
N PHE A 58 10.58 11.03 2.10
CA PHE A 58 11.01 11.54 0.80
C PHE A 58 12.42 11.06 0.49
N SER A 59 12.59 10.54 -0.71
CA SER A 59 13.89 10.30 -1.31
C SER A 59 14.20 11.40 -2.31
N ASN A 60 15.47 11.57 -2.63
CA ASN A 60 15.88 12.49 -3.69
C ASN A 60 15.28 12.04 -5.03
N CYS A 61 14.58 12.95 -5.72
CA CYS A 61 14.03 12.66 -7.05
C CYS A 61 15.18 12.39 -8.02
N GLN A 62 15.17 11.23 -8.68
CA GLN A 62 16.09 10.89 -9.77
C GLN A 62 15.58 11.36 -11.14
N CYS A 63 14.49 12.14 -11.15
CA CYS A 63 13.92 12.69 -12.36
C CYS A 63 14.83 13.79 -12.96
N GLN A 64 14.92 13.85 -14.30
CA GLN A 64 15.73 14.86 -15.01
C GLN A 64 15.35 16.30 -14.63
N LYS A 65 14.06 16.54 -14.35
CA LYS A 65 13.53 17.85 -13.94
C LYS A 65 13.77 18.21 -12.48
N ARG A 66 14.36 17.29 -11.68
CA ARG A 66 14.65 17.50 -10.25
C ARG A 66 13.46 18.09 -9.47
N CYS A 67 12.23 17.61 -9.72
CA CYS A 67 11.00 18.24 -9.24
C CYS A 67 10.96 18.48 -7.72
N LEU A 68 11.67 17.68 -6.92
CA LEU A 68 11.73 17.84 -5.45
C LEU A 68 12.74 18.90 -4.99
N ALA A 69 13.56 19.46 -5.86
CA ALA A 69 14.54 20.49 -5.52
C ALA A 69 13.90 21.87 -5.28
N GLU A 70 12.75 22.13 -5.90
CA GLU A 70 12.02 23.40 -5.77
C GLU A 70 11.25 23.50 -4.44
N PHE A 71 10.96 22.36 -3.81
CA PHE A 71 10.24 22.32 -2.54
C PHE A 71 11.22 22.38 -1.37
N THR A 72 10.91 23.24 -0.39
CA THR A 72 11.60 23.22 0.90
C THR A 72 11.25 21.96 1.67
N ASP A 73 12.13 21.50 2.56
CA ASP A 73 11.92 20.28 3.33
C ASP A 73 10.72 20.38 4.29
N CYS A 74 10.37 21.59 4.71
CA CYS A 74 9.14 21.87 5.45
C CYS A 74 7.90 21.54 4.60
N VAL A 75 7.83 22.07 3.37
CA VAL A 75 6.68 21.84 2.48
C VAL A 75 6.56 20.37 2.13
N LYS A 76 7.69 19.70 1.83
CA LYS A 76 7.72 18.25 1.64
C LYS A 76 7.10 17.55 2.84
N SER A 77 7.66 17.76 4.03
CA SER A 77 7.22 17.09 5.26
C SER A 77 5.74 17.32 5.55
N LYS A 78 5.23 18.55 5.33
CA LYS A 78 3.81 18.87 5.46
C LYS A 78 2.96 18.04 4.49
N ILE A 79 3.28 18.03 3.21
CA ILE A 79 2.52 17.25 2.20
C ILE A 79 2.51 15.76 2.55
N LEU A 80 3.63 15.21 3.01
CA LEU A 80 3.70 13.79 3.39
C LEU A 80 2.91 13.48 4.66
N ASN A 81 2.93 14.37 5.64
CA ASN A 81 2.14 14.20 6.86
C ASN A 81 0.65 14.27 6.54
N ASP A 82 0.21 15.32 5.83
CA ASP A 82 -1.17 15.49 5.37
C ASP A 82 -1.63 14.26 4.55
N PHE A 83 -0.79 13.75 3.64
CA PHE A 83 -1.07 12.56 2.86
C PHE A 83 -1.21 11.28 3.72
N ASN A 84 -0.30 11.07 4.67
CA ASN A 84 -0.28 9.86 5.50
C ASN A 84 -1.41 9.85 6.54
N GLU A 85 -1.82 11.01 7.04
CA GLU A 85 -2.91 11.16 8.02
C GLU A 85 -4.25 10.65 7.47
N ILE A 86 -4.50 10.84 6.18
CA ILE A 86 -5.73 10.37 5.51
C ILE A 86 -5.92 8.84 5.63
N ALA A 87 -4.82 8.06 5.60
CA ALA A 87 -4.78 6.59 5.72
C ALA A 87 -5.76 5.77 4.82
N ASN A 88 -6.42 6.40 3.86
CA ASN A 88 -7.37 5.82 2.92
C ASN A 88 -6.92 6.08 1.49
N LYS A 89 -6.70 5.02 0.72
CA LYS A 89 -6.18 5.11 -0.65
C LYS A 89 -7.01 6.02 -1.57
N ASN A 90 -8.33 5.91 -1.53
CA ASN A 90 -9.18 6.67 -2.47
C ASN A 90 -9.14 8.17 -2.15
N LEU A 91 -9.14 8.52 -0.86
CA LEU A 91 -9.01 9.91 -0.42
C LEU A 91 -7.59 10.45 -0.64
N GLN A 92 -6.57 9.60 -0.51
CA GLN A 92 -5.19 9.93 -0.84
C GLN A 92 -5.02 10.23 -2.34
N ASP A 93 -5.60 9.42 -3.21
CA ASP A 93 -5.58 9.64 -4.66
C ASP A 93 -6.30 10.97 -5.00
N ALA A 94 -7.48 11.21 -4.40
CA ALA A 94 -8.20 12.47 -4.55
C ALA A 94 -7.39 13.69 -4.06
N TYR A 95 -6.73 13.57 -2.91
CA TYR A 95 -5.84 14.61 -2.37
C TYR A 95 -4.69 14.92 -3.34
N LEU A 96 -4.00 13.91 -3.85
CA LEU A 96 -2.92 14.13 -4.83
C LEU A 96 -3.43 14.77 -6.11
N THR A 97 -4.60 14.36 -6.62
CA THR A 97 -5.19 14.98 -7.81
C THR A 97 -5.54 16.45 -7.57
N GLY A 98 -5.98 16.82 -6.36
CA GLY A 98 -6.28 18.21 -6.00
C GLY A 98 -5.02 19.09 -5.91
N LEU A 99 -3.85 18.51 -5.65
CA LEU A 99 -2.57 19.23 -5.63
C LEU A 99 -1.95 19.41 -7.02
N ILE A 100 -2.36 18.63 -8.01
CA ILE A 100 -1.76 18.63 -9.34
C ILE A 100 -2.57 19.55 -10.26
N SER A 101 -1.96 20.65 -10.71
CA SER A 101 -2.50 21.44 -11.82
C SER A 101 -1.96 20.91 -13.15
N SER A 102 -2.85 20.50 -14.05
CA SER A 102 -2.46 20.13 -15.41
C SER A 102 -2.40 21.39 -16.27
N HIS A 103 -1.25 21.62 -16.90
CA HIS A 103 -1.14 22.62 -17.97
C HIS A 103 -1.23 21.89 -19.30
N PRO A 104 -2.04 22.40 -20.26
CA PRO A 104 -2.05 21.84 -21.59
C PRO A 104 -0.63 21.96 -22.16
N VAL A 105 -0.06 20.83 -22.56
CA VAL A 105 1.18 20.86 -23.32
C VAL A 105 0.82 21.49 -24.65
N ASN A 106 1.55 22.53 -25.06
CA ASN A 106 1.45 23.08 -26.40
C ASN A 106 2.06 22.08 -27.39
N SER A 107 1.40 20.93 -27.53
CA SER A 107 1.65 20.02 -28.63
C SER A 107 1.12 20.73 -29.85
N TYR A 108 2.03 21.22 -30.69
CA TYR A 108 1.65 21.60 -32.05
C TYR A 108 0.76 20.48 -32.58
N PRO A 109 -0.51 20.77 -32.93
CA PRO A 109 -1.41 19.74 -33.39
C PRO A 109 -0.69 19.04 -34.54
N ALA A 110 -0.65 17.71 -34.52
CA ALA A 110 -0.02 16.95 -35.59
C ALA A 110 -0.60 17.31 -36.98
N SER A 111 -1.77 17.99 -37.03
CA SER A 111 -2.38 18.54 -38.24
C SER A 111 -1.66 19.75 -38.84
N ALA A 112 -0.75 20.42 -38.12
CA ALA A 112 0.10 21.48 -38.68
C ALA A 112 1.32 20.92 -39.45
N ARG A 113 1.62 19.62 -39.30
CA ARG A 113 2.26 18.89 -40.39
C ARG A 113 1.19 18.70 -41.44
N ALA A 114 1.08 19.69 -42.32
CA ALA A 114 0.32 19.63 -43.55
C ALA A 114 0.30 18.17 -44.03
N SER A 115 -0.90 17.59 -44.14
CA SER A 115 -1.10 16.45 -45.03
C SER A 115 -0.32 16.79 -46.30
N PRO A 116 0.75 16.06 -46.67
CA PRO A 116 1.27 16.20 -48.02
C PRO A 116 0.05 16.03 -48.91
N ALA A 117 -0.18 17.00 -49.79
CA ALA A 117 -1.31 17.02 -50.73
C ALA A 117 -1.62 15.60 -51.22
N PRO A 118 -2.90 15.23 -51.41
CA PRO A 118 -3.28 13.89 -51.86
C PRO A 118 -2.41 13.53 -53.06
N GLN A 119 -1.41 12.65 -52.83
CA GLN A 119 -0.53 12.21 -53.90
C GLN A 119 -1.44 11.48 -54.89
N PRO A 120 -1.51 11.91 -56.16
CA PRO A 120 -2.32 11.21 -57.14
C PRO A 120 -1.76 9.79 -57.28
N MET A 121 -2.54 8.82 -56.83
CA MET A 121 -2.54 7.42 -57.23
C MET A 121 -1.21 6.92 -57.83
N ARG A 122 -0.22 6.63 -56.97
CA ARG A 122 0.75 5.57 -57.28
C ARG A 122 0.07 4.22 -57.07
N LEU A 123 -0.86 3.92 -57.96
CA LEU A 123 -1.20 2.54 -58.31
C LEU A 123 0.07 1.88 -58.83
N LEU A 124 0.29 0.62 -58.44
CA LEU A 124 1.38 -0.27 -58.81
C LEU A 124 2.76 0.00 -58.20
N ARG A 125 2.99 -0.63 -57.04
CA ARG A 125 4.10 -1.60 -56.93
C ARG A 125 3.83 -2.65 -55.86
N GLN A 126 3.41 -3.82 -56.36
CA GLN A 126 3.85 -5.14 -55.92
C GLN A 126 3.29 -5.67 -54.59
N LEU A 127 2.10 -6.24 -54.71
CA LEU A 127 1.81 -7.58 -54.20
C LEU A 127 2.93 -8.55 -54.62
N ASN A 128 3.85 -8.89 -53.70
CA ASN A 128 4.41 -10.22 -53.49
C ASN A 128 5.72 -10.17 -52.70
N ARG A 129 5.69 -10.81 -51.53
CA ARG A 129 6.72 -11.68 -50.93
C ARG A 129 6.79 -11.39 -49.44
N HIS A 130 5.92 -12.03 -48.65
CA HIS A 130 6.34 -12.85 -47.52
C HIS A 130 5.19 -13.83 -47.20
N PRO A 131 5.45 -15.15 -47.17
CA PRO A 131 4.46 -16.10 -46.67
C PRO A 131 4.25 -15.87 -45.17
N PRO A 132 3.00 -15.93 -44.67
CA PRO A 132 2.74 -15.94 -43.24
C PRO A 132 3.19 -17.29 -42.68
N SER A 133 4.41 -17.35 -42.16
CA SER A 133 4.81 -18.44 -41.27
C SER A 133 3.92 -18.39 -40.03
N ALA A 134 3.22 -19.50 -39.82
CA ALA A 134 2.26 -19.73 -38.76
C ALA A 134 2.80 -19.36 -37.36
N LEU A 135 2.32 -18.24 -36.82
CA LEU A 135 2.22 -18.07 -35.38
C LEU A 135 0.80 -18.48 -34.99
N THR A 136 0.64 -19.77 -34.74
CA THR A 136 -0.51 -20.33 -34.03
C THR A 136 -0.50 -19.74 -32.62
N VAL A 137 -1.08 -18.56 -32.44
CA VAL A 137 -1.45 -18.08 -31.11
C VAL A 137 -2.51 -19.06 -30.63
N PRO A 138 -2.29 -19.81 -29.53
CA PRO A 138 -3.32 -20.69 -29.00
C PRO A 138 -4.53 -19.82 -28.68
N ARG A 139 -5.58 -20.03 -29.47
CA ARG A 139 -6.90 -19.48 -29.28
C ARG A 139 -7.36 -20.01 -27.92
N ARG A 140 -7.12 -19.24 -26.85
CA ARG A 140 -7.75 -19.53 -25.56
C ARG A 140 -9.23 -19.46 -25.82
N ASP A 141 -9.88 -20.62 -25.78
CA ASP A 141 -11.31 -20.75 -25.86
C ASP A 141 -11.93 -19.93 -24.72
N PHE A 142 -12.34 -18.70 -25.03
CA PHE A 142 -13.14 -17.84 -24.16
C PHE A 142 -14.56 -18.39 -23.96
N ALA A 143 -14.88 -19.56 -24.55
CA ALA A 143 -16.20 -20.18 -24.52
C ALA A 143 -16.58 -20.81 -23.17
N ASN A 144 -15.72 -20.74 -22.14
CA ASN A 144 -16.01 -21.32 -20.83
C ASN A 144 -15.75 -20.37 -19.66
N TYR A 145 -15.99 -19.07 -19.87
CA TYR A 145 -16.33 -18.23 -18.72
C TYR A 145 -17.79 -18.52 -18.37
N PRO A 146 -18.11 -19.03 -17.17
CA PRO A 146 -19.50 -19.05 -16.72
C PRO A 146 -20.02 -17.63 -16.87
N ALA A 147 -21.12 -17.48 -17.60
CA ALA A 147 -21.78 -16.20 -17.78
C ALA A 147 -21.86 -15.55 -16.40
N TYR A 148 -21.10 -14.47 -16.23
CA TYR A 148 -21.17 -13.66 -15.02
C TYR A 148 -22.54 -13.01 -15.10
N SER A 149 -23.55 -13.72 -14.62
CA SER A 149 -24.88 -13.19 -14.40
C SER A 149 -24.66 -11.98 -13.50
N PRO A 150 -24.84 -10.75 -14.00
CA PRO A 150 -24.77 -9.59 -13.14
C PRO A 150 -25.79 -9.85 -12.04
N SER A 151 -25.30 -9.99 -10.79
CA SER A 151 -26.18 -10.14 -9.65
C SER A 151 -27.21 -9.02 -9.75
N PRO A 152 -28.53 -9.33 -9.72
CA PRO A 152 -29.54 -8.31 -9.82
C PRO A 152 -29.22 -7.30 -8.73
N VAL A 153 -28.89 -6.09 -9.17
CA VAL A 153 -28.80 -4.94 -8.28
C VAL A 153 -30.21 -4.86 -7.70
N PHE A 154 -30.38 -5.36 -6.48
CA PHE A 154 -31.60 -5.24 -5.72
C PHE A 154 -31.78 -3.73 -5.55
N SER A 155 -32.49 -3.14 -6.50
CA SER A 155 -33.01 -1.80 -6.42
C SER A 155 -34.11 -1.89 -5.37
N ALA A 156 -33.69 -1.86 -4.11
CA ALA A 156 -34.56 -1.61 -2.99
C ALA A 156 -35.09 -0.19 -3.18
N ARG A 157 -36.15 -0.07 -3.98
CA ARG A 157 -37.12 1.02 -3.83
C ARG A 157 -37.72 0.84 -2.44
N SER A 158 -37.05 1.39 -1.44
CA SER A 158 -37.68 1.75 -0.18
C SER A 158 -38.74 2.78 -0.53
N THR A 159 -39.99 2.32 -0.65
CA THR A 159 -41.16 3.16 -0.49
C THR A 159 -41.09 3.70 0.93
N LEU A 160 -40.52 4.90 1.08
CA LEU A 160 -40.64 5.69 2.29
C LEU A 160 -42.12 6.07 2.41
N THR A 161 -42.85 5.32 3.23
CA THR A 161 -44.13 5.78 3.75
C THR A 161 -43.85 7.00 4.62
N SER A 162 -44.24 8.15 4.09
CA SER A 162 -44.31 9.43 4.79
C SER A 162 -45.07 9.26 6.11
N THR A 163 -44.33 9.08 7.19
CA THR A 163 -44.86 9.18 8.55
C THR A 163 -44.03 10.22 9.29
N ASP A 164 -44.74 11.29 9.61
CA ASP A 164 -44.53 12.17 10.76
C ASP A 164 -43.14 12.77 10.96
N VAL A 165 -42.90 13.88 10.26
CA VAL A 165 -41.91 14.88 10.64
C VAL A 165 -42.55 15.81 11.68
N SER A 166 -42.73 15.30 12.90
CA SER A 166 -43.07 16.13 14.07
C SER A 166 -42.63 15.42 15.33
N SER A 167 -41.75 16.06 16.10
CA SER A 167 -41.22 15.61 17.41
C SER A 167 -40.06 14.61 17.43
N LEU A 168 -38.90 15.03 16.93
CA LEU A 168 -37.65 14.70 17.63
C LEU A 168 -36.91 16.00 17.92
N ARG A 169 -37.16 16.53 19.13
CA ARG A 169 -36.27 17.48 19.78
C ARG A 169 -34.88 16.84 19.82
N SER A 170 -33.93 17.45 19.13
CA SER A 170 -32.52 17.15 19.29
C SER A 170 -32.15 17.23 20.78
N PRO A 171 -31.49 16.21 21.36
CA PRO A 171 -30.90 16.37 22.68
C PRO A 171 -29.88 17.51 22.61
N PRO A 172 -29.78 18.35 23.66
CA PRO A 172 -28.76 19.39 23.72
C PRO A 172 -27.39 18.72 23.61
N PHE A 173 -26.62 19.15 22.62
CA PHE A 173 -25.23 18.74 22.45
C PHE A 173 -24.47 18.94 23.77
N PRO A 174 -23.73 17.94 24.27
CA PRO A 174 -22.81 18.18 25.36
C PRO A 174 -21.77 19.19 24.87
N SER A 175 -21.80 20.38 25.48
CA SER A 175 -20.76 21.39 25.38
C SER A 175 -19.46 20.77 25.86
N HIS A 176 -18.66 20.26 24.93
CA HIS A 176 -17.30 19.87 25.22
C HIS A 176 -16.56 21.14 25.68
N PRO A 177 -15.87 21.11 26.83
CA PRO A 177 -15.03 22.22 27.23
C PRO A 177 -13.99 22.42 26.13
N GLU A 178 -13.84 23.69 25.72
CA GLU A 178 -12.75 24.17 24.90
C GLU A 178 -11.42 23.74 25.54
N SER A 179 -10.92 22.56 25.15
CA SER A 179 -9.52 22.25 25.29
C SER A 179 -8.81 23.01 24.19
N SER A 180 -8.54 24.29 24.48
CA SER A 180 -7.69 25.19 23.73
C SER A 180 -6.23 24.71 23.76
N TYR A 181 -5.99 23.50 23.24
CA TYR A 181 -4.68 23.15 22.72
C TYR A 181 -4.52 23.91 21.41
N ILE A 182 -4.10 25.15 21.55
CA ILE A 182 -3.47 25.90 20.46
C ILE A 182 -2.20 25.11 20.11
N HIS A 183 -2.34 24.11 19.24
CA HIS A 183 -1.22 23.65 18.45
C HIS A 183 -0.84 24.83 17.56
N THR A 184 0.01 25.72 18.09
CA THR A 184 0.75 26.64 17.25
C THR A 184 1.50 25.76 16.26
N PRO A 185 1.21 25.82 14.95
CA PRO A 185 2.09 25.18 14.00
C PRO A 185 3.44 25.85 14.21
N THR A 186 4.44 25.07 14.60
CA THR A 186 5.83 25.50 14.60
C THR A 186 6.13 25.96 13.18
N LEU A 187 5.98 27.26 12.97
CA LEU A 187 6.33 27.96 11.75
C LEU A 187 7.80 27.67 11.53
N CYS A 188 8.08 26.75 10.61
CA CYS A 188 9.43 26.53 10.12
C CYS A 188 9.97 27.88 9.68
N GLY A 189 11.01 28.32 10.40
CA GLY A 189 11.35 29.72 10.57
C GLY A 189 11.47 30.51 9.27
N LEU A 190 10.70 31.60 9.20
CA LEU A 190 11.22 32.85 8.64
C LEU A 190 12.38 33.27 9.55
N THR A 191 13.56 32.74 9.26
CA THR A 191 14.79 33.23 9.86
C THR A 191 14.96 34.63 9.29
N ALA A 192 14.58 35.64 10.08
CA ALA A 192 14.88 37.02 9.75
C ALA A 192 16.38 37.14 9.45
N PRO A 193 16.79 37.87 8.40
CA PRO A 193 18.21 38.09 8.13
C PRO A 193 18.83 38.78 9.34
N LEU A 194 19.75 38.09 10.01
CA LEU A 194 20.54 38.67 11.08
C LEU A 194 21.26 39.92 10.55
N PRO A 195 21.33 41.01 11.34
CA PRO A 195 22.11 42.17 10.97
C PRO A 195 23.59 41.77 10.86
N HIS A 196 24.16 42.10 9.71
CA HIS A 196 25.57 42.22 9.37
C HIS A 196 26.49 42.41 10.60
N THR A 197 27.01 41.30 11.12
CA THR A 197 28.15 41.33 12.04
C THR A 197 29.39 41.71 11.24
N THR A 198 29.88 42.91 11.54
CA THR A 198 31.15 43.48 11.10
C THR A 198 32.28 42.45 11.21
N ARG A 199 32.91 42.20 10.08
CA ARG A 199 34.05 41.29 9.86
C ARG A 199 35.27 41.79 10.67
N PRO A 200 35.82 41.03 11.64
CA PRO A 200 37.12 41.37 12.21
C PRO A 200 38.25 41.04 11.21
N PRO A 201 39.37 41.79 11.26
CA PRO A 201 40.47 41.65 10.32
C PRO A 201 41.23 40.33 10.49
N LEU A 202 41.76 39.84 9.35
CA LEU A 202 42.56 38.64 9.22
C LEU A 202 43.75 38.64 10.20
N SER A 203 43.73 37.70 11.15
CA SER A 203 44.95 37.27 11.83
C SER A 203 45.47 36.00 11.14
N THR A 204 46.49 36.21 10.33
CA THR A 204 47.39 35.19 9.79
C THR A 204 47.88 34.29 10.92
N THR A 205 47.26 33.12 11.06
CA THR A 205 47.74 32.08 11.98
C THR A 205 48.39 30.99 11.16
N HIS A 206 49.66 30.77 11.47
CA HIS A 206 50.56 29.74 11.00
C HIS A 206 49.89 28.38 10.80
N LEU A 207 50.08 27.79 9.62
CA LEU A 207 49.79 26.38 9.32
C LEU A 207 50.70 25.47 10.15
N PRO A 208 50.17 24.54 10.96
CA PRO A 208 50.95 23.41 11.43
C PRO A 208 51.04 22.35 10.32
N HIS A 209 52.26 22.23 9.80
CA HIS A 209 52.94 21.02 9.31
C HIS A 209 52.07 19.75 9.19
N LEU A 210 51.79 19.37 7.95
CA LEU A 210 51.17 18.11 7.55
C LEU A 210 52.02 16.92 8.04
N SER A 211 51.45 16.10 8.91
CA SER A 211 51.96 14.74 9.14
C SER A 211 51.51 13.81 7.99
N PRO A 212 52.39 12.93 7.48
CA PRO A 212 52.03 12.00 6.42
C PRO A 212 51.00 10.98 6.92
N ARG A 213 49.86 10.93 6.22
CA ARG A 213 48.82 9.91 6.38
C ARG A 213 49.40 8.53 6.08
N SER A 214 49.38 7.65 7.07
CA SER A 214 49.56 6.21 6.88
C SER A 214 48.49 5.68 5.91
N PRO A 215 48.84 4.79 4.96
CA PRO A 215 47.86 4.16 4.09
C PRO A 215 46.94 3.22 4.89
N PRO A 216 45.64 3.13 4.56
CA PRO A 216 44.73 2.21 5.22
C PRO A 216 45.10 0.75 4.89
N PRO A 217 44.90 -0.19 5.83
CA PRO A 217 45.11 -1.61 5.57
C PRO A 217 44.09 -2.12 4.55
N THR A 218 44.57 -2.63 3.42
CA THR A 218 43.77 -3.37 2.44
C THR A 218 43.44 -4.75 3.00
N LEU A 219 42.33 -4.85 3.73
CA LEU A 219 41.75 -6.12 4.15
C LEU A 219 41.01 -6.74 2.95
N ASN A 220 41.80 -7.48 2.17
CA ASN A 220 41.40 -8.35 1.09
C ASN A 220 40.76 -9.62 1.65
N HIS A 221 39.45 -9.65 1.88
CA HIS A 221 38.69 -10.88 2.12
C HIS A 221 37.45 -10.87 1.22
N ASN A 222 37.58 -11.48 0.04
CA ASN A 222 36.44 -11.87 -0.79
C ASN A 222 36.15 -13.35 -0.51
N PRO A 223 35.22 -13.71 0.40
CA PRO A 223 34.77 -15.07 0.49
C PRO A 223 33.90 -15.35 -0.73
N THR A 224 34.41 -16.21 -1.61
CA THR A 224 33.64 -16.90 -2.65
C THR A 224 32.45 -17.61 -2.00
N ILE A 225 31.30 -16.97 -1.98
CA ILE A 225 30.04 -17.60 -1.58
C ILE A 225 29.59 -18.47 -2.77
N HIS A 226 29.98 -19.73 -2.73
CA HIS A 226 29.27 -20.77 -3.48
C HIS A 226 27.83 -20.80 -2.96
N SER A 227 26.90 -20.22 -3.72
CA SER A 227 25.46 -20.46 -3.52
C SER A 227 25.13 -21.87 -4.00
N PRO A 228 24.78 -22.82 -3.12
CA PRO A 228 24.11 -24.04 -3.57
C PRO A 228 22.75 -23.63 -4.12
N ARG A 229 22.50 -24.02 -5.37
CA ARG A 229 21.24 -23.88 -6.08
C ARG A 229 20.19 -24.78 -5.39
N VAL A 230 19.61 -24.30 -4.30
CA VAL A 230 18.48 -24.98 -3.64
C VAL A 230 17.25 -24.79 -4.52
N ALA A 231 16.88 -25.84 -5.24
CA ALA A 231 15.60 -25.92 -5.95
C ALA A 231 14.44 -25.70 -4.96
N PRO A 232 13.36 -25.00 -5.34
CA PRO A 232 12.18 -24.90 -4.49
C PRO A 232 11.54 -26.29 -4.35
N ARG A 233 11.75 -26.92 -3.19
CA ARG A 233 10.92 -28.04 -2.74
C ARG A 233 9.53 -27.50 -2.50
N TYR A 234 8.60 -27.83 -3.38
CA TYR A 234 7.17 -27.68 -3.13
C TYR A 234 6.83 -28.41 -1.81
N PRO A 235 5.98 -27.84 -0.95
CA PRO A 235 5.55 -28.53 0.25
C PRO A 235 4.73 -29.76 -0.14
N ILE A 236 5.27 -30.94 0.15
CA ILE A 236 4.50 -32.19 0.19
C ILE A 236 3.45 -32.01 1.28
N ARG A 237 2.19 -32.04 0.88
CA ARG A 237 1.01 -32.06 1.75
C ARG A 237 1.02 -33.40 2.50
N THR A 238 1.71 -33.46 3.64
CA THR A 238 1.61 -34.61 4.54
C THR A 238 0.24 -34.59 5.19
N HIS A 239 -0.58 -35.58 4.85
CA HIS A 239 -1.76 -35.93 5.63
C HIS A 239 -1.28 -36.36 7.02
N ILE A 240 -1.48 -35.50 8.01
CA ILE A 240 -1.28 -35.87 9.41
C ILE A 240 -2.53 -36.66 9.81
N SER A 241 -2.40 -37.98 9.74
CA SER A 241 -3.30 -38.90 10.40
C SER A 241 -3.26 -38.64 11.91
N SER A 242 -4.45 -38.50 12.47
CA SER A 242 -4.75 -38.44 13.89
C SER A 242 -4.02 -39.52 14.70
N LEU A 243 -3.24 -39.09 15.69
CA LEU A 243 -2.85 -39.91 16.83
C LEU A 243 -3.27 -39.18 18.10
N THR A 244 -4.32 -39.69 18.75
CA THR A 244 -4.53 -39.53 20.18
C THR A 244 -3.49 -40.36 20.92
N PRO A 245 -2.98 -39.87 22.06
CA PRO A 245 -3.10 -40.65 23.29
C PRO A 245 -3.45 -39.75 24.49
N SER A 246 -4.48 -40.10 25.27
CA SER A 246 -4.39 -40.94 26.46
C SER A 246 -3.94 -40.17 27.70
N SER A 247 -4.94 -39.76 28.48
CA SER A 247 -5.02 -39.87 29.94
C SER A 247 -3.73 -40.26 30.67
N ILE A 248 -3.17 -39.34 31.45
CA ILE A 248 -2.46 -39.67 32.69
C ILE A 248 -2.93 -38.70 33.78
N LYS A 249 -3.21 -39.31 34.92
CA LYS A 249 -3.89 -38.87 36.15
C LYS A 249 -3.28 -37.64 36.81
#